data_AF-M1M6M1-F1
#
_entry.id   AF-M1M6M1-F1
#
_cell.length_a   1.000
_cell.length_b   1.000
_cell.length_c   1.000
_cell.angle_alpha   90.00
_cell.angle_beta   90.00
_cell.angle_gamma   90.00
#
_symmetry.space_group_name_H-M   'P 1'
#
loop_
_entity.id
_entity.type
_entity.pdbx_description
1 polymer ?
#
loop_
_entity_poly.entity_id
_entity_poly.type
_entity_poly.pdbx_seq_one_letter_code
_entity_poly.pdbx_strand_id
1 'polypeptide(L)'
;MPLFIIIHMSITISWFAGLFYLPRIFVNIAQQDDNNIKNCLIGMAKRLYNFMHLLSVGVIISGIMLYLSKSPIEENVGDHHKWMYLKLVIVFMTFIYQQICNKMIENFEKGLNKKSHNFYRVFNEIPLIFLITILSLVTIKPF
;
A
#
# COMPACT_ATOMS: atom_id res chain seq x y z
N MET A 1 13.78 3.42 21.63
CA MET A 1 12.48 2.72 21.51
C MET A 1 11.38 3.52 20.79
N PRO A 2 11.07 4.80 21.07
CA PRO A 2 10.00 5.53 20.36
C PRO A 2 10.38 5.96 18.93
N LEU A 3 11.66 6.25 18.69
CA LEU A 3 12.15 6.69 17.38
C LEU A 3 11.88 5.66 16.26
N PHE A 4 12.11 4.36 16.50
CA PHE A 4 11.86 3.31 15.51
C PHE A 4 10.37 3.18 15.15
N ILE A 5 9.49 3.36 16.14
CA ILE A 5 8.03 3.34 15.94
C ILE A 5 7.62 4.53 15.07
N ILE A 6 8.14 5.73 15.38
CA ILE A 6 7.89 6.95 14.60
C ILE A 6 8.36 6.76 13.16
N ILE A 7 9.58 6.26 12.95
CA ILE A 7 10.13 6.01 11.62
C ILE A 7 9.25 5.02 10.84
N HIS A 8 8.91 3.87 11.44
CA HIS A 8 8.07 2.87 10.80
C HIS A 8 6.68 3.41 10.44
N MET A 9 6.03 4.13 11.36
CA MET A 9 4.72 4.73 11.11
C MET A 9 4.79 5.79 10.01
N SER A 10 5.80 6.68 10.05
CA SER A 10 5.97 7.72 9.02
C SER A 10 6.18 7.12 7.63
N ILE A 11 7.01 6.07 7.50
CA ILE A 11 7.23 5.37 6.23
C ILE A 11 5.94 4.66 5.79
N THR A 12 5.22 4.02 6.71
CA THR A 12 3.97 3.31 6.41
C THR A 12 2.88 4.27 5.94
N ILE A 13 2.70 5.41 6.59
CA ILE A 13 1.73 6.44 6.20
C ILE A 13 2.10 7.02 4.83
N SER A 14 3.39 7.33 4.62
CA SER A 14 3.89 7.82 3.34
C SER A 14 3.65 6.82 2.20
N TRP A 15 3.81 5.52 2.48
CA TRP A 15 3.54 4.45 1.54
C TRP A 15 2.05 4.36 1.18
N PHE A 16 1.17 4.39 2.19
CA PHE A 16 -0.28 4.41 1.99
C PHE A 16 -0.77 5.65 1.24
N ALA A 17 -0.16 6.82 1.46
CA ALA A 17 -0.48 8.03 0.70
C ALA A 17 -0.29 7.81 -0.82
N GLY A 18 0.79 7.12 -1.21
CA GLY A 18 0.99 6.73 -2.59
C GLY A 18 -0.05 5.71 -3.09
N LEU A 19 -0.40 4.72 -2.27
CA LEU A 19 -1.43 3.72 -2.62
C LEU A 19 -2.80 4.33 -2.85
N PHE A 20 -3.14 5.42 -2.16
CA PHE A 20 -4.37 6.19 -2.42
C PHE A 20 -4.29 7.01 -3.70
N TYR A 21 -3.12 7.58 -4.01
CA TYR A 21 -2.99 8.50 -5.13
C TYR A 21 -2.84 7.77 -6.48
N LEU A 22 -2.16 6.63 -6.51
CA LEU A 22 -1.87 5.90 -7.75
C LEU A 22 -3.13 5.42 -8.51
N PRO A 23 -4.15 4.79 -7.86
CA PRO A 23 -5.40 4.41 -8.52
C PRO A 23 -6.18 5.60 -9.08
N ARG A 24 -6.12 6.76 -8.40
CA ARG A 24 -6.76 7.99 -8.90
C ARG A 24 -6.13 8.46 -10.19
N ILE A 25 -4.81 8.34 -10.33
CA ILE A 25 -4.12 8.61 -11.59
C ILE A 25 -4.64 7.66 -12.69
N PHE A 26 -4.89 6.38 -12.38
CA PHE A 26 -5.44 5.43 -13.36
C PHE A 26 -6.83 5.80 -13.85
N VAL A 27 -7.70 6.30 -12.96
CA VAL A 27 -9.02 6.84 -13.36
C VAL A 27 -8.83 7.96 -14.38
N ASN A 28 -7.93 8.91 -14.09
CA ASN A 28 -7.65 10.01 -14.99
C ASN A 28 -7.09 9.52 -16.33
N ILE A 29 -6.10 8.62 -16.35
CA ILE A 29 -5.54 8.05 -17.59
C ILE A 29 -6.63 7.38 -18.43
N ALA A 30 -7.55 6.64 -17.80
CA ALA A 30 -8.63 5.93 -18.48
C ALA A 30 -9.74 6.86 -19.03
N GLN A 31 -9.84 8.10 -18.53
CA GLN A 31 -10.83 9.09 -18.98
C GLN A 31 -10.30 10.07 -20.03
N GLN A 32 -8.98 10.18 -20.17
CA GLN A 32 -8.39 11.04 -21.20
C GLN A 32 -8.47 10.38 -22.56
N ASP A 33 -8.58 11.18 -23.61
CA ASP A 33 -8.47 10.71 -25.01
C ASP A 33 -7.14 11.13 -25.64
N ASP A 34 -6.57 12.26 -25.22
CA ASP A 34 -5.28 12.77 -25.71
C ASP A 34 -4.09 11.92 -25.23
N ASN A 35 -3.33 11.39 -26.19
CA ASN A 35 -2.14 10.58 -25.95
C ASN A 35 -1.01 11.36 -25.26
N ASN A 36 -0.87 12.67 -25.48
CA ASN A 36 0.16 13.47 -24.84
C ASN A 36 -0.09 13.59 -23.33
N ILE A 37 -1.35 13.84 -22.94
CA ILE A 37 -1.75 13.91 -21.54
C ILE A 37 -1.63 12.53 -20.88
N LYS A 38 -2.05 11.46 -21.56
CA LYS A 38 -1.87 10.08 -21.07
C LYS A 38 -0.41 9.75 -20.77
N ASN A 39 0.50 10.03 -21.70
CA ASN A 39 1.92 9.74 -21.53
C ASN A 39 2.52 10.52 -20.34
N CYS A 40 2.11 11.77 -20.15
CA CYS A 40 2.50 12.56 -18.99
C CYS A 40 2.00 11.93 -17.68
N LEU A 41 0.72 11.57 -17.60
CA LEU A 41 0.10 10.93 -16.43
C LEU A 41 0.72 9.56 -16.12
N ILE A 42 1.02 8.75 -17.14
CA ILE A 42 1.73 7.48 -16.98
C ILE A 42 3.14 7.70 -16.43
N GLY A 43 3.85 8.72 -16.92
CA GLY A 43 5.15 9.11 -16.38
C GLY A 43 5.07 9.50 -14.90
N MET A 44 4.04 10.24 -14.49
CA MET A 44 3.78 10.56 -13.08
C MET A 44 3.46 9.30 -12.26
N ALA A 45 2.62 8.41 -12.78
CA ALA A 45 2.27 7.15 -12.13
C ALA A 45 3.51 6.27 -11.88
N LYS A 46 4.42 6.19 -12.86
CA LYS A 46 5.70 5.46 -12.72
C LYS A 46 6.61 6.03 -11.65
N ARG A 47 6.82 7.35 -11.65
CA ARG A 47 7.66 8.01 -10.64
C ARG A 47 7.10 7.79 -9.24
N LEU A 48 5.78 7.93 -9.10
CA LEU A 48 5.08 7.66 -7.85
C LEU A 48 5.23 6.19 -7.44
N TYR A 49 5.03 5.24 -8.36
CA TYR A 49 5.18 3.82 -8.09
C TYR A 49 6.60 3.46 -7.62
N ASN A 50 7.63 3.99 -8.28
CA ASN A 50 9.02 3.76 -7.89
C ASN A 50 9.30 4.29 -6.48
N PHE A 51 8.78 5.47 -6.15
CA PHE A 51 8.87 6.04 -4.80
C PHE A 51 8.15 5.17 -3.76
N MET A 52 6.92 4.73 -4.07
CA MET A 52 6.16 3.82 -3.21
C MET A 52 6.85 2.47 -3.03
N HIS A 53 7.49 1.94 -4.08
CA HIS A 53 8.24 0.70 -4.01
C HIS A 53 9.39 0.81 -3.02
N LEU A 54 10.16 1.90 -3.09
CA LEU A 54 11.22 2.20 -2.11
C LEU A 54 10.66 2.26 -0.68
N LEU A 55 9.54 2.97 -0.48
CA LEU A 55 8.88 3.05 0.83
C LEU A 55 8.40 1.68 1.32
N SER A 56 7.84 0.86 0.44
CA SER A 56 7.34 -0.48 0.78
C SER A 56 8.45 -1.39 1.29
N VAL A 57 9.65 -1.33 0.68
CA VAL A 57 10.84 -2.01 1.19
C VAL A 57 11.24 -1.45 2.56
N GLY A 58 11.19 -0.13 2.72
CA GLY A 58 11.40 0.54 4.00
C GLY A 58 10.42 0.08 5.10
N VAL A 59 9.14 -0.15 4.77
CA VAL A 59 8.14 -0.69 5.71
C VAL A 59 8.52 -2.09 6.18
N ILE A 60 8.97 -2.97 5.28
CA ILE A 60 9.40 -4.33 5.64
C ILE A 60 10.63 -4.26 6.56
N ILE A 61 11.67 -3.52 6.16
CA ILE A 61 12.92 -3.42 6.92
C ILE A 61 12.64 -2.84 8.31
N SER A 62 11.92 -1.72 8.39
CA SER A 62 11.56 -1.09 9.66
C SER A 62 10.63 -1.96 10.51
N GLY A 63 9.73 -2.72 9.89
CA GLY A 63 8.87 -3.69 10.58
C GLY A 63 9.65 -4.85 11.18
N ILE A 64 10.61 -5.41 10.44
CA ILE A 64 11.52 -6.46 10.94
C ILE A 64 12.41 -5.90 12.06
N MET A 65 12.97 -4.70 11.89
CA MET A 65 13.78 -4.07 12.95
C MET A 65 12.97 -3.85 14.23
N LEU A 66 11.70 -3.42 14.12
CA LEU A 66 10.81 -3.29 15.28
C LEU A 66 10.49 -4.64 15.94
N TYR A 67 10.30 -5.70 15.14
CA TYR A 67 10.09 -7.04 15.65
C TYR A 67 11.34 -7.56 16.39
N LEU A 68 12.53 -7.38 15.81
CA LEU A 68 13.79 -7.82 16.43
C LEU A 68 14.18 -6.96 17.64
N SER A 69 13.89 -5.65 17.63
CA SER A 69 14.11 -4.79 18.80
C SER A 69 13.12 -5.04 19.94
N LYS A 70 12.05 -5.80 19.68
CA LYS A 70 11.08 -6.27 20.68
C LYS A 70 11.23 -7.79 20.83
N SER A 71 12.16 -8.26 21.66
CA SER A 71 12.27 -9.68 22.02
C SER A 71 12.72 -9.83 23.48
N PRO A 72 12.26 -10.80 24.29
CA PRO A 72 10.92 -11.37 24.42
C PRO A 72 10.43 -11.30 25.90
N ILE A 73 10.27 -10.11 26.51
CA ILE A 73 10.04 -10.02 27.97
C ILE A 73 8.83 -9.14 28.37
N GLU A 74 8.31 -8.28 27.50
CA GLU A 74 7.15 -7.46 27.86
C GLU A 74 5.85 -8.04 27.31
N GLU A 75 5.17 -8.74 28.22
CA GLU A 75 3.72 -9.01 28.27
C GLU A 75 3.20 -10.32 27.65
N ASN A 76 3.10 -11.32 28.54
CA ASN A 76 2.04 -12.32 28.61
C ASN A 76 1.76 -13.17 27.36
N VAL A 77 2.61 -14.20 27.25
CA VAL A 77 2.29 -15.60 26.95
C VAL A 77 0.80 -15.95 27.08
N GLY A 78 0.18 -16.32 25.95
CA GLY A 78 -1.11 -17.02 25.90
C GLY A 78 -2.18 -16.27 25.09
N ASP A 79 -2.55 -16.80 23.93
CA ASP A 79 -3.69 -16.42 23.07
C ASP A 79 -3.67 -15.11 22.23
N HIS A 80 -2.91 -14.07 22.58
CA HIS A 80 -2.94 -12.76 21.88
C HIS A 80 -2.10 -12.60 20.59
N HIS A 81 -1.87 -13.68 19.83
CA HIS A 81 -1.04 -13.62 18.60
C HIS A 81 -1.84 -13.57 17.29
N LYS A 82 -3.13 -13.90 17.32
CA LYS A 82 -3.97 -14.00 16.10
C LYS A 82 -4.10 -12.68 15.36
N TRP A 83 -4.20 -11.56 16.08
CA TRP A 83 -4.27 -10.23 15.47
C TRP A 83 -3.01 -9.88 14.68
N MET A 84 -1.83 -10.34 15.12
CA MET A 84 -0.56 -10.08 14.45
C MET A 84 -0.48 -10.84 13.11
N TYR A 85 -0.83 -12.13 13.11
CA TYR A 85 -0.91 -12.91 11.86
C TYR A 85 -1.91 -12.30 10.88
N LEU A 86 -3.10 -11.90 11.36
CA LEU A 86 -4.10 -11.26 10.51
C LEU A 86 -3.61 -9.93 9.95
N LYS A 87 -2.94 -9.10 10.76
CA LYS A 87 -2.30 -7.86 10.30
C LYS A 87 -1.28 -8.13 9.20
N LEU A 88 -0.42 -9.14 9.38
CA LEU A 88 0.60 -9.50 8.39
C LEU A 88 -0.02 -9.99 7.08
N VAL A 89 -1.11 -10.76 7.14
CA VAL A 89 -1.86 -11.18 5.94
C VAL A 89 -2.39 -9.97 5.18
N ILE A 90 -2.96 -8.98 5.86
CA ILE A 90 -3.49 -7.77 5.20
C ILE A 90 -2.35 -6.92 4.61
N VAL A 91 -1.23 -6.78 5.32
CA VAL A 91 -0.04 -6.10 4.78
C VAL A 91 0.44 -6.82 3.52
N PHE A 92 0.51 -8.15 3.54
CA PHE A 92 0.86 -8.95 2.36
C PHE A 92 -0.11 -8.76 1.19
N MET A 93 -1.42 -8.71 1.45
CA MET A 93 -2.43 -8.37 0.44
C MET A 93 -2.22 -6.96 -0.13
N THR A 94 -1.80 -6.01 0.70
CA THR A 94 -1.47 -4.64 0.27
C THR A 94 -0.26 -4.63 -0.67
N PHE A 95 0.75 -5.48 -0.43
CA PHE A 95 1.86 -5.68 -1.37
C PHE A 95 1.40 -6.29 -2.70
N ILE A 96 0.55 -7.30 -2.68
CA ILE A 96 -0.03 -7.87 -3.91
C ILE A 96 -0.76 -6.77 -4.69
N TYR A 97 -1.56 -5.96 -4.01
CA TYR A 97 -2.27 -4.84 -4.62
C TYR A 97 -1.31 -3.85 -5.28
N GLN A 98 -0.21 -3.47 -4.62
CA GLN A 98 0.82 -2.63 -5.21
C GLN A 98 1.39 -3.24 -6.49
N GLN A 99 1.69 -4.55 -6.51
CA GLN A 99 2.19 -5.22 -7.72
C GLN A 99 1.15 -5.25 -8.86
N ILE A 100 -0.15 -5.39 -8.52
CA ILE A 100 -1.23 -5.25 -9.49
C ILE A 100 -1.23 -3.85 -10.10
N CYS A 101 -1.01 -2.79 -9.30
CA CYS A 101 -0.88 -1.43 -9.82
C CYS A 101 0.28 -1.28 -10.81
N ASN A 102 1.43 -1.92 -10.54
CA ASN A 102 2.55 -1.93 -11.50
C ASN A 102 2.15 -2.52 -12.84
N LYS A 103 1.51 -3.69 -12.81
CA LYS A 103 1.01 -4.36 -14.01
C LYS A 103 -0.01 -3.50 -14.76
N MET A 104 -0.82 -2.73 -14.05
CA MET A 104 -1.74 -1.77 -14.68
C MET A 104 -0.99 -0.66 -15.40
N ILE A 105 0.04 -0.07 -14.78
CA ILE A 105 0.91 0.93 -15.43
C ILE A 105 1.49 0.38 -16.73
N GLU A 106 2.05 -0.83 -16.71
CA GLU A 106 2.60 -1.48 -17.90
C GLU A 106 1.53 -1.70 -18.99
N ASN A 107 0.30 -2.05 -18.60
CA ASN A 107 -0.80 -2.21 -19.54
C ASN A 107 -1.23 -0.87 -20.16
N PHE A 108 -1.22 0.22 -19.39
CA PHE A 108 -1.49 1.56 -19.90
C PHE A 108 -0.43 2.00 -20.92
N GLU A 109 0.84 1.68 -20.69
CA GLU A 109 1.92 1.97 -21.63
C GLU A 109 1.81 1.22 -22.94
N LYS A 110 1.42 -0.05 -22.87
CA LYS A 110 1.24 -0.89 -24.06
C LYS A 110 -0.07 -0.61 -24.81
N GLY A 111 -0.90 0.32 -24.31
CA GLY A 111 -2.24 0.57 -24.85
C GLY A 111 -3.19 -0.63 -24.73
N LEU A 112 -2.86 -1.62 -23.90
CA LEU A 112 -3.62 -2.87 -23.73
C LEU A 112 -4.73 -2.74 -22.68
N ASN A 113 -5.05 -1.53 -22.25
CA ASN A 113 -6.04 -1.35 -21.21
C ASN A 113 -7.45 -1.68 -21.73
N LYS A 114 -8.02 -2.78 -21.20
CA LYS A 114 -9.38 -3.25 -21.49
C LYS A 114 -10.39 -2.88 -20.40
N LYS A 115 -9.99 -2.09 -19.40
CA LYS A 115 -10.81 -1.79 -18.21
C LYS A 115 -11.38 -0.38 -18.30
N SER A 116 -12.67 -0.26 -17.98
CA SER A 116 -13.41 1.02 -17.95
C SER A 116 -13.00 1.89 -16.76
N HIS A 117 -13.18 3.21 -16.87
CA HIS A 117 -12.95 4.17 -15.78
C HIS A 117 -13.72 3.82 -14.49
N ASN A 118 -14.90 3.21 -14.59
CA ASN A 118 -15.68 2.77 -13.42
C ASN A 118 -14.98 1.66 -12.63
N PHE A 119 -14.23 0.78 -13.31
CA PHE A 119 -13.43 -0.23 -12.62
C PHE A 119 -12.34 0.41 -11.78
N TYR A 120 -11.65 1.43 -12.30
CA TYR A 120 -10.60 2.14 -11.57
C TYR A 120 -11.12 2.96 -10.40
N ARG A 121 -12.38 3.45 -10.47
CA ARG A 121 -13.04 4.11 -9.33
C ARG A 121 -13.28 3.15 -8.17
N VAL A 122 -13.80 1.95 -8.45
CA VAL A 122 -13.97 0.92 -7.41
C VAL A 122 -12.60 0.46 -6.88
N PHE A 123 -11.62 0.31 -7.78
CA PHE A 123 -10.25 -0.06 -7.41
C PHE A 123 -9.60 0.97 -6.46
N ASN A 124 -9.92 2.26 -6.61
CA ASN A 124 -9.45 3.33 -5.71
C ASN A 124 -9.92 3.18 -4.25
N GLU A 125 -11.00 2.45 -3.99
CA GLU A 125 -11.51 2.26 -2.62
C GLU A 125 -10.80 1.10 -1.88
N ILE A 126 -10.10 0.22 -2.60
CA ILE A 126 -9.44 -0.95 -2.01
C ILE A 126 -8.36 -0.56 -0.97
N PRO A 127 -7.46 0.42 -1.24
CA PRO A 127 -6.49 0.88 -0.24
C PRO A 127 -7.13 1.39 1.04
N LEU A 128 -8.34 1.96 0.97
CA LEU A 128 -9.06 2.49 2.12
C LEU A 128 -9.50 1.34 3.04
N ILE A 129 -10.03 0.28 2.45
CA ILE A 129 -10.44 -0.93 3.17
C ILE A 129 -9.23 -1.55 3.88
N PHE A 130 -8.07 -1.64 3.23
CA PHE A 130 -6.84 -2.13 3.87
C PHE A 130 -6.42 -1.25 5.05
N LEU A 131 -6.41 0.08 4.87
CA LEU A 131 -6.01 1.01 5.92
C LEU A 131 -6.94 0.90 7.14
N ILE A 132 -8.26 0.96 6.95
CA ILE A 132 -9.24 0.89 8.03
C ILE A 132 -9.11 -0.44 8.78
N THR A 133 -8.93 -1.55 8.06
CA THR A 133 -8.79 -2.87 8.67
C THR A 133 -7.50 -2.97 9.49
N ILE A 134 -6.36 -2.49 8.96
CA ILE A 134 -5.08 -2.49 9.68
C ILE A 134 -5.16 -1.61 10.94
N LEU A 135 -5.72 -0.40 10.83
CA LEU A 135 -5.87 0.49 11.98
C LEU A 135 -6.80 -0.10 13.04
N SER A 136 -7.93 -0.69 12.64
CA SER A 136 -8.85 -1.37 13.55
C SER A 136 -8.17 -2.51 14.31
N LEU A 137 -7.34 -3.31 13.64
CA LEU A 137 -6.57 -4.39 14.27
C LEU A 137 -5.52 -3.87 15.26
N VAL A 138 -4.84 -2.77 14.92
CA VAL A 138 -3.81 -2.17 15.79
C VAL A 138 -4.41 -1.49 17.02
N THR A 139 -5.58 -0.86 16.89
CA THR A 139 -6.23 -0.12 17.98
C THR A 139 -7.03 -1.02 18.91
N ILE A 140 -7.86 -1.91 18.34
CA ILE A 140 -8.80 -2.73 19.14
C ILE A 140 -8.09 -3.95 19.72
N LYS A 141 -7.06 -4.48 19.02
CA LYS A 141 -6.39 -5.74 19.36
C LYS A 141 -7.38 -6.82 19.81
N PRO A 142 -8.37 -7.16 18.96
CA PRO A 142 -9.56 -7.90 19.40
C PRO A 142 -9.30 -9.34 19.87
N PHE A 143 -8.10 -9.88 19.63
CA PHE A 143 -7.75 -11.27 19.93
C PHE A 143 -6.33 -11.39 20.41
#